data_AF-R7CDH3-F1
#
_entry.id   AF-R7CDH3-F1
#
_cell.length_a   1.000
_cell.length_b   1.000
_cell.length_c   1.000
_cell.angle_alpha   90.00
_cell.angle_beta   90.00
_cell.angle_gamma   90.00
#
_symmetry.space_group_name_H-M   'P 1'
#
loop_
_entity.id
_entity.type
_entity.pdbx_description
1 polymer ?
#
loop_
_entity_poly.entity_id
_entity_poly.type
_entity_poly.pdbx_seq_one_letter_code
_entity_poly.pdbx_strand_id
1 'polypeptide(L)'
;MTQPHGIITCIQQINKECVRQLNAEVDEYDIQKIMVSGGEGLPEKYREIIVKEIRGYCQQIYHNIRELGYNMDLTQIIFVGGGAGVMKRFGGLEQKNIQYLEDVKANAKGYEMLGNAYLAQAQKCKIG
;
A
#
# COMPACT_ATOMS: atom_id res chain seq x y z
N MET A 1 -12.42 2.15 -12.66
CA MET A 1 -12.87 3.04 -11.56
C MET A 1 -11.96 2.86 -10.36
N THR A 2 -11.78 3.89 -9.55
CA THR A 2 -10.96 3.84 -8.32
C THR A 2 -11.76 3.17 -7.19
N GLN A 3 -11.12 2.27 -6.45
CA GLN A 3 -11.74 1.64 -5.28
C GLN A 3 -11.68 2.58 -4.06
N PRO A 4 -12.75 2.69 -3.24
CA PRO A 4 -12.77 3.59 -2.07
C PRO A 4 -11.97 3.06 -0.88
N HIS A 5 -11.38 1.85 -0.98
CA HIS A 5 -10.72 1.16 0.11
C HIS A 5 -9.21 1.44 0.16
N GLY A 6 -8.82 2.40 1.01
CA GLY A 6 -7.42 2.77 1.28
C GLY A 6 -6.92 2.32 2.66
N ILE A 7 -5.65 2.64 2.97
CA ILE A 7 -5.04 2.32 4.28
C ILE A 7 -5.84 2.89 5.46
N ILE A 8 -6.39 4.10 5.32
CA ILE A 8 -7.22 4.72 6.38
C ILE A 8 -8.43 3.83 6.71
N THR A 9 -9.09 3.26 5.71
CA THR A 9 -10.22 2.35 5.94
C THR A 9 -9.79 1.04 6.60
N CYS A 10 -8.58 0.56 6.32
CA CYS A 10 -7.99 -0.59 7.02
C CYS A 10 -7.73 -0.27 8.50
N ILE A 11 -7.16 0.90 8.82
CA ILE A 11 -6.92 1.37 10.20
C ILE A 11 -8.24 1.47 10.97
N GLN A 12 -9.28 2.05 10.36
CA GLN A 12 -10.60 2.14 10.97
C GLN A 12 -11.21 0.76 11.25
N GLN A 13 -11.05 -0.19 10.32
CA GLN A 13 -11.51 -1.56 10.50
C GLN A 13 -10.76 -2.28 11.63
N ILE A 14 -9.45 -2.09 11.71
CA ILE A 14 -8.61 -2.63 12.79
C ILE A 14 -9.09 -2.13 14.15
N ASN A 15 -9.34 -0.82 14.29
CA ASN A 15 -9.80 -0.25 15.55
C ASN A 15 -11.19 -0.81 15.94
N LYS A 16 -12.13 -0.90 14.99
CA LYS A 16 -13.44 -1.55 15.21
C LYS A 16 -13.30 -2.98 15.74
N GLU A 17 -12.39 -3.77 15.18
CA GLU A 17 -12.16 -5.14 15.62
C GLU A 17 -11.49 -5.22 16.99
N CYS A 18 -10.59 -4.29 17.32
CA CYS A 18 -10.00 -4.20 18.66
C CYS A 18 -11.07 -3.85 19.71
N VAL A 19 -11.94 -2.87 19.43
CA VAL A 19 -13.06 -2.54 20.32
C VAL A 19 -14.00 -3.74 20.48
N ARG A 20 -14.34 -4.42 19.38
CA ARG A 20 -15.26 -5.57 19.40
C ARG A 20 -14.72 -6.74 20.23
N GLN A 21 -13.43 -7.03 20.13
CA GLN A 21 -12.83 -8.24 20.72
C GLN A 21 -12.19 -8.00 22.09
N LEU A 22 -11.67 -6.78 22.33
CA LEU A 22 -10.89 -6.45 23.52
C LEU A 22 -11.53 -5.34 24.37
N ASN A 23 -12.64 -4.75 23.92
CA ASN A 23 -13.31 -3.62 24.55
C ASN A 23 -12.38 -2.43 24.79
N ALA A 24 -11.45 -2.21 23.85
CA ALA A 24 -10.44 -1.16 23.93
C ALA A 24 -10.04 -0.68 22.53
N GLU A 25 -9.84 0.63 22.40
CA GLU A 25 -9.30 1.24 21.19
C GLU A 25 -7.77 1.05 21.12
N VAL A 26 -7.23 1.18 19.91
CA VAL A 26 -5.79 1.21 19.65
C VAL A 26 -5.48 2.50 18.89
N ASP A 27 -4.43 3.18 19.31
CA ASP A 27 -3.98 4.40 18.65
C ASP A 27 -3.51 4.10 17.21
N GLU A 28 -3.78 5.04 16.30
CA GLU A 28 -3.38 4.90 14.91
C GLU A 28 -1.85 4.75 14.77
N TYR A 29 -1.06 5.44 15.62
CA TYR A 29 0.39 5.33 15.63
C TYR A 29 0.86 3.89 15.87
N ASP A 30 0.23 3.18 16.81
CA ASP A 30 0.58 1.80 17.14
C ASP A 30 0.23 0.84 15.99
N ILE A 31 -0.91 1.06 15.33
CA ILE A 31 -1.31 0.30 14.14
C ILE A 31 -0.31 0.55 13.00
N GLN A 32 0.04 1.80 12.74
CA GLN A 32 1.02 2.17 11.71
C GLN A 32 2.41 1.59 12.03
N LYS A 33 2.81 1.56 13.30
CA LYS A 33 4.08 0.94 13.72
C LYS A 33 4.13 -0.54 13.35
N ILE A 34 3.02 -1.28 13.50
CA ILE A 34 2.91 -2.66 13.01
C ILE A 34 3.05 -2.72 11.49
N MET A 35 2.34 -1.85 10.75
CA MET A 35 2.42 -1.81 9.28
C MET A 35 3.84 -1.58 8.75
N VAL A 36 4.64 -0.76 9.45
CA VAL A 36 6.01 -0.41 9.04
C VAL A 36 7.05 -1.43 9.51
N SER A 37 6.95 -1.86 10.78
CA SER A 37 8.04 -2.54 11.49
C SER A 37 7.67 -3.89 12.15
N GLY A 38 6.40 -4.31 12.08
CA GLY A 38 5.96 -5.57 12.70
C GLY A 38 5.57 -5.46 14.18
N GLY A 39 5.68 -4.28 14.79
CA GLY A 39 4.96 -3.96 16.04
C GLY A 39 5.59 -4.44 17.33
N GLU A 40 6.93 -4.42 17.42
CA GLU A 40 7.62 -4.71 18.68
C GLU A 40 7.13 -3.80 19.81
N GLY A 41 6.84 -4.41 20.97
CA GLY A 41 6.35 -3.74 22.17
C GLY A 41 4.83 -3.71 22.36
N LEU A 42 4.02 -4.05 21.35
CA LEU A 42 2.57 -4.18 21.52
C LEU A 42 2.19 -5.54 22.12
N PRO A 43 1.20 -5.61 23.04
CA PRO A 43 0.71 -6.87 23.57
C PRO A 43 0.19 -7.78 22.45
N GLU A 44 0.49 -9.07 22.56
CA GLU A 44 0.25 -10.08 21.51
C GLU A 44 -1.20 -10.10 21.04
N LYS A 45 -2.17 -10.04 21.96
CA LYS A 45 -3.60 -10.00 21.64
C LYS A 45 -4.01 -8.88 20.68
N TYR A 46 -3.38 -7.70 20.76
CA TYR A 46 -3.64 -6.60 19.81
C TYR A 46 -2.92 -6.86 18.50
N ARG A 47 -1.66 -7.31 18.56
CA ARG A 47 -0.85 -7.60 17.38
C ARG A 47 -1.53 -8.64 16.47
N GLU A 48 -2.10 -9.69 17.05
CA GLU A 48 -2.82 -10.73 16.31
C GLU A 48 -4.01 -10.17 15.52
N ILE A 49 -4.86 -9.36 16.16
CA ILE A 49 -6.01 -8.72 15.51
C ILE A 49 -5.54 -7.79 14.39
N ILE A 50 -4.57 -6.93 14.69
CA ILE A 50 -4.06 -5.93 13.74
C ILE A 50 -3.45 -6.62 12.52
N VAL A 51 -2.57 -7.60 12.71
CA VAL A 51 -1.94 -8.34 11.60
C VAL A 51 -2.97 -9.11 10.79
N LYS A 52 -3.97 -9.72 11.42
CA LYS A 52 -5.07 -10.40 10.74
C LYS A 52 -5.83 -9.46 9.80
N GLU A 53 -6.24 -8.30 10.29
CA GLU A 53 -6.99 -7.32 9.50
C GLU A 53 -6.13 -6.70 8.38
N ILE A 54 -4.83 -6.43 8.62
CA ILE A 54 -3.91 -5.97 7.57
C ILE A 54 -3.78 -7.01 6.44
N ARG A 55 -3.65 -8.30 6.80
CA ARG A 55 -3.60 -9.38 5.80
C ARG A 55 -4.92 -9.48 5.03
N GLY A 56 -6.06 -9.35 5.72
CA GLY A 56 -7.38 -9.30 5.10
C GLY A 56 -7.49 -8.17 4.07
N TYR A 57 -7.03 -6.97 4.43
CA TYR A 57 -6.95 -5.82 3.51
C TYR A 57 -6.09 -6.12 2.27
N CYS A 58 -4.91 -6.72 2.44
CA CYS A 58 -4.06 -7.08 1.31
C CYS A 58 -4.72 -8.10 0.37
N GLN A 59 -5.43 -9.09 0.93
CA GLN A 59 -6.18 -10.06 0.12
C GLN A 59 -7.33 -9.42 -0.65
N GLN A 60 -8.03 -8.45 -0.07
CA GLN A 60 -9.05 -7.68 -0.77
C GLN A 60 -8.47 -6.91 -1.96
N ILE A 61 -7.26 -6.36 -1.85
CA ILE A 61 -6.60 -5.71 -2.99
C ILE A 61 -6.36 -6.69 -4.13
N TYR A 62 -5.84 -7.89 -3.84
CA TYR A 62 -5.65 -8.91 -4.89
C TYR A 62 -6.98 -9.36 -5.50
N HIS A 63 -8.02 -9.48 -4.70
CA HIS A 63 -9.36 -9.79 -5.19
C HIS A 63 -9.85 -8.71 -6.17
N ASN A 64 -9.74 -7.43 -5.78
CA ASN A 64 -10.14 -6.31 -6.63
C ASN A 64 -9.39 -6.29 -7.97
N ILE A 65 -8.09 -6.61 -7.98
CA ILE A 65 -7.32 -6.69 -9.23
C ILE A 65 -7.86 -7.80 -10.14
N ARG A 66 -8.20 -8.97 -9.57
CA ARG A 66 -8.80 -10.08 -10.32
C ARG A 66 -10.20 -9.74 -10.83
N GLU A 67 -11.02 -9.06 -10.03
CA GLU A 67 -12.36 -8.60 -10.44
C GLU A 67 -12.32 -7.60 -11.59
N LEU A 68 -11.25 -6.80 -11.69
CA LEU A 68 -11.01 -5.94 -12.85
C LEU A 68 -10.61 -6.72 -14.12
N GLY A 69 -10.50 -8.05 -14.04
CA GLY A 69 -10.19 -8.94 -15.16
C GLY A 69 -8.70 -9.16 -15.40
N TYR A 70 -7.81 -8.67 -14.52
CA TYR A 70 -6.38 -8.88 -14.67
C TYR A 70 -5.96 -10.27 -14.19
N ASN A 71 -5.25 -11.00 -15.05
CA ASN A 71 -4.62 -12.24 -14.67
C ASN A 71 -3.35 -11.95 -13.87
N MET A 72 -3.39 -12.21 -12.57
CA MET A 72 -2.29 -11.94 -11.63
C MET A 72 -1.00 -12.70 -11.96
N ASP A 73 -1.06 -13.81 -12.69
CA ASP A 73 0.13 -14.61 -13.05
C ASP A 73 0.80 -14.13 -14.34
N LEU A 74 0.06 -13.40 -15.19
CA LEU A 74 0.56 -12.93 -16.49
C LEU A 74 0.80 -11.42 -16.51
N THR A 75 0.08 -10.67 -15.69
CA THR A 75 0.10 -9.20 -15.68
C THR A 75 1.27 -8.71 -14.84
N GLN A 76 2.07 -7.79 -15.38
CA GLN A 76 3.06 -7.09 -14.56
C GLN A 76 2.35 -6.12 -13.62
N ILE A 77 2.60 -6.26 -12.32
CA ILE A 77 1.95 -5.48 -11.27
C ILE A 77 3.03 -4.77 -10.48
N ILE A 78 2.90 -3.45 -10.38
CA ILE A 78 3.83 -2.62 -9.61
C ILE A 78 3.03 -1.88 -8.55
N PHE A 79 3.24 -2.25 -7.28
CA PHE A 79 2.71 -1.51 -6.14
C PHE A 79 3.61 -0.30 -5.86
N VAL A 80 3.02 0.89 -5.79
CA VAL A 80 3.74 2.16 -5.56
C VAL A 80 3.17 2.92 -4.35
N GLY A 81 3.92 3.88 -3.83
CA GLY A 81 3.48 4.77 -2.75
C GLY A 81 3.52 4.10 -1.37
N GLY A 82 2.96 4.77 -0.35
CA GLY A 82 3.06 4.33 1.05
C GLY A 82 2.46 2.95 1.34
N GLY A 83 1.42 2.56 0.60
CA GLY A 83 0.79 1.23 0.73
C GLY A 83 1.64 0.08 0.17
N ALA A 84 2.64 0.36 -0.67
CA ALA A 84 3.47 -0.68 -1.27
C ALA A 84 4.25 -1.47 -0.21
N GLY A 85 4.74 -0.80 0.83
CA GLY A 85 5.45 -1.46 1.93
C GLY A 85 4.56 -2.41 2.73
N VAL A 86 3.27 -2.08 2.87
CA VAL A 86 2.27 -2.94 3.53
C VAL A 86 2.01 -4.18 2.67
N MET A 87 1.75 -3.99 1.37
CA MET A 87 1.52 -5.10 0.45
C MET A 87 2.73 -6.04 0.35
N LYS A 88 3.96 -5.49 0.41
CA LYS A 88 5.19 -6.29 0.41
C LYS A 88 5.32 -7.16 1.66
N ARG A 89 5.02 -6.60 2.83
CA ARG A 89 5.18 -7.30 4.13
C ARG A 89 4.05 -8.27 4.44
N PHE A 90 2.81 -7.91 4.07
CA PHE A 90 1.60 -8.63 4.51
C PHE A 90 0.78 -9.24 3.37
N GLY A 91 1.11 -8.94 2.11
CA GLY A 91 0.40 -9.49 0.96
C GLY A 91 0.61 -10.99 0.77
N GLY A 92 1.80 -11.50 1.09
CA GLY A 92 2.09 -12.94 1.05
C GLY A 92 2.09 -13.55 -0.35
N LEU A 93 2.11 -12.73 -1.41
CA LEU A 93 2.37 -13.19 -2.77
C LEU A 93 3.80 -12.84 -3.18
N GLU A 94 4.61 -13.87 -3.39
CA GLU A 94 5.95 -13.74 -3.95
C GLU A 94 5.96 -14.30 -5.38
N GLN A 95 5.70 -13.42 -6.34
CA GLN A 95 5.70 -13.74 -7.77
C GLN A 95 6.66 -12.82 -8.53
N LYS A 96 7.34 -13.34 -9.56
CA LYS A 96 8.35 -12.57 -10.32
C LYS A 96 7.80 -11.35 -11.05
N ASN A 97 6.51 -11.36 -11.39
CA ASN A 97 5.80 -10.30 -12.09
C ASN A 97 5.17 -9.26 -11.14
N ILE A 98 5.38 -9.38 -9.83
CA ILE A 98 4.94 -8.41 -8.83
C ILE A 98 6.15 -7.67 -8.27
N GLN A 99 6.12 -6.34 -8.35
CA GLN A 99 7.17 -5.47 -7.84
C GLN A 99 6.61 -4.46 -6.84
N TYR A 100 7.47 -4.04 -5.91
CA TYR A 100 7.12 -3.10 -4.85
C TYR A 100 8.09 -1.91 -4.89
N LEU A 101 7.59 -0.74 -5.31
CA LEU A 101 8.32 0.52 -5.28
C LEU A 101 7.91 1.31 -4.03
N GLU A 102 8.69 1.15 -2.97
CA GLU A 102 8.44 1.75 -1.65
C GLU A 102 8.84 3.25 -1.58
N ASP A 103 9.39 3.82 -2.66
CA ASP A 103 9.71 5.25 -2.71
C ASP A 103 8.43 6.09 -2.75
N VAL A 104 8.07 6.67 -1.61
CA VAL A 104 6.88 7.54 -1.47
C VAL A 104 6.92 8.76 -2.39
N LYS A 105 8.11 9.15 -2.89
CA LYS A 105 8.29 10.28 -3.81
C LYS A 105 8.28 9.84 -5.28
N ALA A 106 8.05 8.56 -5.58
CA ALA A 106 8.09 8.04 -6.96
C ALA A 106 7.24 8.86 -7.93
N ASN A 107 6.00 9.21 -7.53
CA ASN A 107 5.12 10.02 -8.36
C ASN A 107 5.67 11.44 -8.59
N ALA A 108 6.19 12.08 -7.54
CA ALA A 108 6.76 13.43 -7.63
C ALA A 108 8.01 13.45 -8.52
N LYS A 109 8.90 12.48 -8.35
CA LYS A 109 10.09 12.29 -9.22
C LYS A 109 9.67 12.05 -10.67
N GLY A 110 8.63 11.26 -10.90
CA GLY A 110 8.08 11.04 -12.24
C GLY A 110 7.60 12.34 -12.89
N TYR A 111 6.87 13.18 -12.16
CA TYR A 111 6.46 14.50 -12.65
C TYR A 111 7.63 15.44 -12.91
N GLU A 112 8.65 15.46 -12.04
CA GLU A 112 9.87 16.24 -12.25
C GLU A 112 10.60 15.81 -13.54
N MET A 113 10.74 14.51 -13.76
CA MET A 113 11.36 13.97 -14.99
C MET A 113 10.59 14.39 -16.24
N LEU A 114 9.26 14.27 -16.24
CA LEU A 114 8.41 14.69 -17.36
C LEU A 114 8.50 16.20 -17.61
N GLY A 115 8.51 17.01 -16.55
CA GLY A 115 8.67 18.46 -16.64
C GLY A 115 10.02 18.85 -17.25
N ASN A 116 11.10 18.23 -16.78
CA ASN A 116 12.45 18.48 -17.30
C ASN A 116 12.58 18.07 -18.77
N ALA A 117 12.00 16.93 -19.17
CA ALA A 117 11.99 16.49 -20.56
C ALA A 117 11.24 17.48 -21.47
N TYR A 118 10.09 17.97 -21.02
CA TYR A 118 9.32 18.98 -21.75
C TYR A 118 10.11 20.28 -21.93
N LEU A 119 10.72 20.81 -20.87
CA LEU A 119 11.52 22.04 -20.94
C LEU A 119 12.72 21.88 -21.87
N ALA A 120 13.42 20.74 -21.80
CA ALA A 120 14.55 20.46 -22.69
C ALA A 120 14.14 20.40 -24.17
N GLN A 121 12.95 19.83 -24.47
CA GLN A 121 12.42 19.81 -25.84
C GLN A 121 12.05 21.22 -26.32
N ALA A 122 11.37 22.01 -25.48
CA ALA A 122 10.97 23.38 -25.82
C ALA A 122 12.17 24.31 -26.08
N GLN A 123 13.29 24.09 -25.38
CA GLN A 123 14.54 24.84 -25.61
C GLN A 123 15.19 24.47 -26.94
N LYS A 124 15.18 23.19 -27.34
CA LYS A 124 15.71 22.75 -28.65
C LYS A 124 14.94 23.35 -29.83
N CYS A 125 13.61 23.45 -29.73
CA CYS A 125 12.77 24.06 -30.77
C CYS A 125 12.94 25.58 -30.92
N LYS A 126 13.59 26.26 -29.97
CA LYS A 126 13.84 27.72 -30.05
C LYS A 126 15.16 28.07 -30.73
N ILE A 127 16.02 27.09 -31.00
CA ILE A 127 17.40 27.30 -31.49
C ILE A 127 17.59 26.73 -32.92
N GLY A 128 16.54 26.16 -33.52
CA GLY A 128 16.50 25.76 -34.93
C GLY A 128 15.47 26.58 -35.69
#